data_AF-A0A9E5PLH9-F1
#
_entry.id   AF-A0A9E5PLH9-F1
#
_cell.length_a   1.000
_cell.length_b   1.000
_cell.length_c   1.000
_cell.angle_alpha   90.00
_cell.angle_beta   90.00
_cell.angle_gamma   90.00
#
_symmetry.space_group_name_H-M   'P 1'
#
loop_
_entity.id
_entity.type
_entity.pdbx_description
1 polymer ?
#
loop_
_entity_poly.entity_id
_entity_poly.type
_entity_poly.pdbx_seq_one_letter_code
_entity_poly.pdbx_strand_id
1 'polypeptide(L)'
;MKKPSPKRGQRAKRARRATKAEQLEASIAELVRASERDAGIGPGDDAIPSSGGSVVLSQDSPELAAGEYLIAVADAHSVALRRMRAAVDASDEDARSVLEKWATRLAEIELAVAELARADLIPDPGRVADRTPGEDRLLEQGGFELAEPSPDVIDPVSRATAEFARLVSDSYTTEEAGDILGVNSSRVRQRLGGERRTLLGVKLGNSWRVPRFQFLRKKLVPGLDKVVAELSPELHPVAVYRWFTTPCPDLVHDDLDERPVSPLDWLKMGNPPGPVAELAANL
;
A
#
# COMPACT_ATOMS: atom_id res chain seq x y z
N MET A 1 16.65 1.71 63.10
CA MET A 1 16.45 2.55 61.88
C MET A 1 15.22 2.05 61.12
N LYS A 2 14.10 2.78 61.17
CA LYS A 2 12.86 2.45 60.44
C LYS A 2 13.00 2.95 58.99
N LYS A 3 12.94 2.04 57.99
CA LYS A 3 12.86 2.41 56.56
C LYS A 3 11.60 3.25 56.32
N PRO A 4 11.67 4.36 55.56
CA PRO A 4 10.49 5.19 55.32
C PRO A 4 9.53 4.43 54.41
N SER A 5 8.27 4.31 54.85
CA SER A 5 7.18 3.78 54.04
C SER A 5 7.00 4.65 52.78
N PRO A 6 6.74 4.06 51.61
CA PRO A 6 6.53 4.81 50.39
C PRO A 6 5.32 5.75 50.57
N LYS A 7 5.56 7.06 50.38
CA LYS A 7 4.59 8.14 50.55
C LYS A 7 3.30 7.82 49.77
N ARG A 8 2.15 7.92 50.45
CA ARG A 8 0.76 7.71 49.95
C ARG A 8 0.51 8.23 48.52
N GLY A 9 1.15 9.33 48.12
CA GLY A 9 1.03 9.92 46.77
C GLY A 9 1.66 9.09 45.63
N GLN A 10 2.74 8.34 45.86
CA GLN A 10 3.36 7.48 44.83
C GLN A 10 2.52 6.22 44.56
N ARG A 11 1.85 5.67 45.58
CA ARG A 11 0.91 4.55 45.43
C ARG A 11 -0.33 4.95 44.62
N ALA A 12 -0.90 6.13 44.88
CA ALA A 12 -2.05 6.64 44.12
C ALA A 12 -1.72 6.94 42.65
N LYS A 13 -0.52 7.47 42.36
CA LYS A 13 -0.06 7.75 40.99
C LYS A 13 0.25 6.47 40.19
N ARG A 14 0.79 5.42 40.85
CA ARG A 14 0.99 4.10 40.26
C ARG A 14 -0.33 3.37 40.02
N ALA A 15 -1.25 3.41 40.99
CA ALA A 15 -2.58 2.82 40.84
C ALA A 15 -3.33 3.46 39.68
N ARG A 16 -3.38 4.81 39.60
CA ARG A 16 -4.00 5.52 38.48
C ARG A 16 -3.36 5.22 37.12
N ARG A 17 -2.05 4.99 37.04
CA ARG A 17 -1.37 4.59 35.79
C ARG A 17 -1.71 3.16 35.38
N ALA A 18 -1.82 2.24 36.34
CA ALA A 18 -2.22 0.86 36.07
C ALA A 18 -3.67 0.78 35.57
N THR A 19 -4.60 1.52 36.18
CA THR A 19 -5.99 1.58 35.71
C THR A 19 -6.13 2.22 34.33
N LYS A 20 -5.22 3.14 33.97
CA LYS A 20 -5.20 3.81 32.67
C LYS A 20 -4.68 2.90 31.55
N ALA A 21 -3.64 2.13 31.85
CA ALA A 21 -3.11 1.12 30.94
C ALA A 21 -4.13 -0.02 30.70
N GLU A 22 -4.83 -0.48 31.75
CA GLU A 22 -5.91 -1.46 31.64
C GLU A 22 -7.08 -0.93 30.77
N GLN A 23 -7.41 0.36 30.87
CA GLN A 23 -8.41 1.00 30.02
C GLN A 23 -7.96 1.09 28.56
N LEU A 24 -6.69 1.42 28.30
CA LEU A 24 -6.15 1.44 26.94
C LEU A 24 -6.13 0.04 26.33
N GLU A 25 -5.69 -0.98 27.08
CA GLU A 25 -5.71 -2.38 26.64
C GLU A 25 -7.14 -2.85 26.32
N ALA A 26 -8.12 -2.46 27.13
CA ALA A 26 -9.52 -2.76 26.87
C ALA A 26 -10.04 -2.06 25.60
N SER A 27 -9.71 -0.78 25.39
CA SER A 27 -10.05 -0.03 24.17
C SER A 27 -9.37 -0.61 22.93
N ILE A 28 -8.10 -1.04 23.04
CA ILE A 28 -7.37 -1.71 21.96
C ILE A 28 -8.02 -3.06 21.64
N ALA A 29 -8.36 -3.86 22.65
CA ALA A 29 -9.02 -5.14 22.45
C ALA A 29 -10.43 -4.98 21.84
N GLU A 30 -11.15 -3.92 22.20
CA GLU A 30 -12.43 -3.57 21.58
C GLU A 30 -12.27 -3.13 20.12
N LEU A 31 -11.25 -2.32 19.83
CA LEU A 31 -10.86 -1.91 18.48
C LEU A 31 -10.51 -3.11 17.60
N VAL A 32 -9.67 -4.01 18.10
CA VAL A 32 -9.26 -5.24 17.42
C VAL A 32 -10.51 -6.07 17.10
N ARG A 33 -11.37 -6.34 18.09
CA ARG A 33 -12.63 -7.07 17.88
C ARG A 33 -13.62 -6.38 16.94
N ALA A 34 -13.65 -5.04 16.92
CA ALA A 34 -14.48 -4.27 16.00
C ALA A 34 -13.95 -4.37 14.57
N SER A 35 -12.62 -4.24 14.41
CA SER A 35 -11.92 -4.36 13.14
C SER A 35 -11.99 -5.78 12.56
N GLU A 36 -11.88 -6.80 13.41
CA GLU A 36 -12.05 -8.21 13.05
C GLU A 36 -13.48 -8.51 12.58
N ARG A 37 -14.50 -7.98 13.28
CA ARG A 37 -15.90 -8.11 12.86
C ARG A 37 -16.18 -7.42 11.53
N ASP A 38 -15.63 -6.23 11.31
CA ASP A 38 -15.79 -5.47 10.07
C ASP A 38 -15.07 -6.14 8.89
N ALA A 39 -13.91 -6.77 9.15
CA ALA A 39 -13.20 -7.59 8.18
C ALA A 39 -13.91 -8.94 7.92
N GLY A 40 -14.72 -9.45 8.87
CA GLY A 40 -15.37 -10.76 8.77
C GLY A 40 -14.52 -11.93 9.28
N ILE A 41 -13.57 -11.66 10.20
CA ILE A 41 -12.66 -12.65 10.78
C ILE A 41 -13.37 -13.33 11.96
N GLY A 42 -13.82 -14.57 11.78
CA GLY A 42 -14.42 -15.41 12.82
C GLY A 42 -13.42 -16.40 13.43
N PRO A 43 -13.62 -16.87 14.69
CA PRO A 43 -12.77 -17.89 15.27
C PRO A 43 -13.02 -19.23 14.54
N GLY A 44 -12.11 -19.56 13.62
CA GLY A 44 -12.11 -20.84 12.88
C GLY A 44 -12.45 -20.76 11.39
N ASP A 45 -12.51 -19.57 10.79
CA ASP A 45 -12.73 -19.42 9.35
C ASP A 45 -11.41 -19.13 8.63
N ASP A 46 -10.94 -20.08 7.79
CA ASP A 46 -9.83 -19.90 6.83
C ASP A 46 -10.25 -19.02 5.63
N ALA A 47 -11.41 -18.37 5.70
CA ALA A 47 -11.93 -17.48 4.67
C ALA A 47 -11.15 -16.17 4.68
N ILE A 48 -10.42 -15.88 3.59
CA ILE A 48 -9.72 -14.61 3.39
C ILE A 48 -10.77 -13.47 3.45
N PRO A 49 -10.75 -12.59 4.48
CA PRO A 49 -11.68 -11.47 4.58
C PRO A 49 -11.61 -10.57 3.34
N SER A 50 -12.81 -10.20 2.88
CA SER A 50 -13.02 -9.56 1.57
C SER A 50 -12.56 -8.09 1.50
N SER A 51 -12.31 -7.45 2.64
CA SER A 51 -11.83 -6.07 2.74
C SER A 51 -11.14 -5.90 4.08
N GLY A 52 -9.99 -5.22 4.13
CA GLY A 52 -9.40 -4.82 5.40
C GLY A 52 -10.37 -3.89 6.13
N GLY A 53 -10.81 -4.29 7.33
CA GLY A 53 -11.65 -3.46 8.18
C GLY A 53 -10.79 -2.39 8.86
N SER A 54 -11.30 -1.16 8.96
CA SER A 54 -10.57 -0.07 9.63
C SER A 54 -11.49 0.65 10.62
N VAL A 55 -11.06 0.74 11.88
CA VAL A 55 -11.83 1.43 12.92
C VAL A 55 -11.01 2.56 13.52
N VAL A 56 -11.59 3.75 13.56
CA VAL A 56 -11.00 4.96 14.17
C VAL A 56 -11.64 5.18 15.53
N LEU A 57 -10.83 5.23 16.59
CA LEU A 57 -11.31 5.78 17.87
C LEU A 57 -11.19 7.30 17.87
N SER A 58 -12.33 7.97 17.83
CA SER A 58 -12.45 9.37 18.25
C SER A 58 -12.74 9.44 19.76
N GLN A 59 -11.73 9.81 20.53
CA GLN A 59 -11.82 10.54 21.80
C GLN A 59 -12.21 9.88 23.15
N ASP A 60 -12.61 8.62 23.27
CA ASP A 60 -12.92 8.07 24.63
C ASP A 60 -11.76 7.34 25.32
N SER A 61 -10.51 7.52 24.84
CA SER A 61 -9.34 6.91 25.49
C SER A 61 -8.50 7.97 26.21
N PRO A 62 -8.36 7.92 27.56
CA PRO A 62 -7.73 8.98 28.34
C PRO A 62 -6.22 9.13 28.09
N GLU A 63 -5.62 8.28 27.26
CA GLU A 63 -4.19 8.27 26.89
C GLU A 63 -3.88 8.97 25.56
N LEU A 64 -4.90 9.27 24.76
CA LEU A 64 -4.73 10.06 23.55
C LEU A 64 -4.74 11.55 23.91
N ALA A 65 -3.73 12.29 23.46
CA ALA A 65 -3.77 13.73 23.55
C ALA A 65 -4.82 14.30 22.60
N ALA A 66 -5.27 15.54 22.83
CA ALA A 66 -6.14 16.22 21.89
C ALA A 66 -5.52 16.22 20.48
N GLY A 67 -6.28 15.77 19.48
CA GLY A 67 -5.81 15.60 18.11
C GLY A 67 -4.99 14.33 17.85
N GLU A 68 -4.93 13.37 18.77
CA GLU A 68 -4.36 12.04 18.53
C GLU A 68 -5.44 10.98 18.35
N TYR A 69 -5.20 10.09 17.40
CA TYR A 69 -6.13 9.05 16.98
C TYR A 69 -5.42 7.70 16.93
N LEU A 70 -6.12 6.63 17.29
CA LEU A 70 -5.69 5.25 17.04
C LEU A 70 -6.53 4.67 15.91
N ILE A 71 -5.84 4.07 14.95
CA ILE A 71 -6.43 3.39 13.82
C ILE A 71 -6.01 1.93 13.92
N ALA A 72 -7.00 1.05 14.02
CA ALA A 72 -6.80 -0.38 13.88
C ALA A 72 -7.11 -0.78 12.44
N VAL A 73 -6.22 -1.53 11.83
CA VAL A 73 -6.37 -2.12 10.50
C VAL A 73 -6.28 -3.63 10.66
N ALA A 74 -7.34 -4.35 10.36
CA ALA A 74 -7.35 -5.81 10.40
C ALA A 74 -7.29 -6.39 8.99
N ASP A 75 -6.48 -7.44 8.82
CA ASP A 75 -6.53 -8.37 7.70
C ASP A 75 -6.74 -9.80 8.19
N ALA A 76 -6.80 -10.77 7.27
CA ALA A 76 -7.03 -12.20 7.53
C ALA A 76 -6.27 -12.79 8.72
N HIS A 77 -5.09 -12.26 9.02
CA HIS A 77 -4.13 -12.90 9.91
C HIS A 77 -3.48 -11.94 10.90
N SER A 78 -3.79 -10.64 10.84
CA SER A 78 -3.13 -9.63 11.66
C SER A 78 -3.99 -8.39 11.89
N VAL A 79 -3.73 -7.71 13.00
CA VAL A 79 -4.26 -6.36 13.26
C VAL A 79 -3.10 -5.41 13.51
N ALA A 80 -2.94 -4.41 12.63
CA ALA A 80 -1.98 -3.33 12.77
C ALA A 80 -2.62 -2.16 13.51
N LEU A 81 -1.95 -1.63 14.54
CA LEU A 81 -2.37 -0.45 15.27
C LEU A 81 -1.44 0.72 14.95
N ARG A 82 -2.03 1.82 14.47
CA ARG A 82 -1.30 3.07 14.18
C ARG A 82 -1.83 4.21 15.00
N ARG A 83 -0.90 4.92 15.65
CA ARG A 83 -1.17 6.18 16.32
C ARG A 83 -0.89 7.32 15.35
N MET A 84 -1.89 8.17 15.11
CA MET A 84 -1.79 9.34 14.24
C MET A 84 -2.08 10.61 15.02
N ARG A 85 -1.54 11.73 14.54
CA ARG A 85 -1.88 13.07 15.03
C ARG A 85 -2.49 13.86 13.88
N ALA A 86 -3.68 14.40 14.09
CA ALA A 86 -4.38 15.23 13.12
C ALA A 86 -4.91 16.50 13.79
N ALA A 87 -4.79 17.64 13.10
CA ALA A 87 -5.25 18.95 13.58
C ALA A 87 -6.75 19.16 13.32
N VAL A 88 -7.56 18.12 13.50
CA VAL A 88 -9.00 18.13 13.25
C VAL A 88 -9.72 17.67 14.51
N ASP A 89 -10.81 18.33 14.88
CA ASP A 89 -11.61 17.97 16.05
C ASP A 89 -12.63 16.89 15.66
N ALA A 90 -12.43 15.64 16.10
CA ALA A 90 -13.30 14.52 15.75
C ALA A 90 -14.72 14.59 16.33
N SER A 91 -15.04 15.61 17.13
CA SER A 91 -16.42 15.92 17.52
C SER A 91 -17.23 16.57 16.39
N ASP A 92 -16.56 17.10 15.36
CA ASP A 92 -17.17 17.61 14.13
C ASP A 92 -17.41 16.45 13.14
N GLU A 93 -18.62 16.38 12.59
CA GLU A 93 -19.05 15.32 11.66
C GLU A 93 -18.26 15.35 10.35
N ASP A 94 -17.92 16.54 9.84
CA ASP A 94 -17.09 16.69 8.64
C ASP A 94 -15.65 16.24 8.90
N ALA A 95 -15.11 16.58 10.08
CA ALA A 95 -13.80 16.13 10.53
C ALA A 95 -13.73 14.61 10.69
N ARG A 96 -14.79 14.01 11.24
CA ARG A 96 -14.92 12.56 11.41
C ARG A 96 -14.93 11.84 10.07
N SER A 97 -15.68 12.36 9.08
CA SER A 97 -15.67 11.82 7.72
C SER A 97 -14.28 11.88 7.06
N VAL A 98 -13.52 12.97 7.29
CA VAL A 98 -12.15 13.09 6.79
C VAL A 98 -11.22 12.07 7.45
N LEU A 99 -11.32 11.89 8.77
CA LEU A 99 -10.53 10.91 9.52
C LEU A 99 -10.85 9.47 9.12
N GLU A 100 -12.12 9.14 8.88
CA GLU A 100 -12.53 7.83 8.36
C GLU A 100 -11.92 7.56 6.99
N LYS A 101 -11.98 8.53 6.06
CA LYS A 101 -11.33 8.40 4.74
C LYS A 101 -9.82 8.18 4.86
N TRP A 102 -9.16 8.88 5.78
CA TRP A 102 -7.73 8.69 6.05
C TRP A 102 -7.44 7.30 6.62
N ALA A 103 -8.28 6.81 7.52
CA ALA A 103 -8.14 5.49 8.11
C ALA A 103 -8.34 4.38 7.09
N THR A 104 -9.35 4.49 6.23
CA THR A 104 -9.55 3.57 5.11
C THR A 104 -8.33 3.57 4.20
N ARG A 105 -7.76 4.75 3.89
CA ARG A 105 -6.57 4.83 3.04
C ARG A 105 -5.33 4.22 3.69
N LEU A 106 -5.15 4.42 4.99
CA LEU A 106 -4.09 3.79 5.76
C LEU A 106 -4.25 2.26 5.81
N ALA A 107 -5.48 1.79 5.96
CA ALA A 107 -5.81 0.37 5.96
C ALA A 107 -5.47 -0.31 4.64
N GLU A 108 -5.78 0.35 3.51
CA GLU A 108 -5.40 -0.11 2.18
C GLU A 108 -3.88 -0.20 2.01
N ILE A 109 -3.12 0.74 2.58
CA ILE A 109 -1.65 0.73 2.54
C ILE A 109 -1.10 -0.43 3.37
N GLU A 110 -1.56 -0.59 4.62
CA GLU A 110 -1.08 -1.68 5.48
C GLU A 110 -1.46 -3.06 4.89
N LEU A 111 -2.65 -3.19 4.29
CA LEU A 111 -3.03 -4.40 3.54
C LEU A 111 -2.11 -4.62 2.33
N ALA A 112 -1.78 -3.57 1.59
CA ALA A 112 -0.84 -3.65 0.47
C ALA A 112 0.56 -4.10 0.91
N VAL A 113 1.04 -3.64 2.07
CA VAL A 113 2.30 -4.08 2.67
C VAL A 113 2.23 -5.55 3.09
N ALA A 114 1.12 -5.98 3.71
CA ALA A 114 0.91 -7.37 4.11
C ALA A 114 0.86 -8.32 2.91
N GLU A 115 0.20 -7.95 1.81
CA GLU A 115 0.15 -8.74 0.58
C GLU A 115 1.54 -8.95 -0.03
N LEU A 116 2.40 -7.93 -0.04
CA LEU A 116 3.79 -8.07 -0.47
C LEU A 116 4.58 -9.04 0.41
N ALA A 117 4.39 -8.97 1.73
CA ALA A 117 5.04 -9.88 2.66
C ALA A 117 4.62 -11.34 2.43
N ARG A 118 3.34 -11.58 2.09
CA ARG A 118 2.81 -12.92 1.79
C ARG A 118 3.32 -13.51 0.48
N ALA A 119 3.62 -12.68 -0.51
CA ALA A 119 4.07 -13.14 -1.82
C ALA A 119 5.51 -13.68 -1.82
N ASP A 120 6.17 -13.82 -0.66
CA ASP A 120 7.61 -14.10 -0.50
C ASP A 120 8.52 -13.12 -1.29
N LEU A 121 7.96 -11.99 -1.76
CA LEU A 121 8.68 -10.92 -2.44
C LEU A 121 9.43 -10.01 -1.45
N ILE A 122 9.14 -10.17 -0.16
CA ILE A 122 9.95 -9.65 0.95
C ILE A 122 10.74 -10.83 1.51
N PRO A 123 12.04 -10.97 1.18
CA PRO A 123 12.91 -11.91 1.88
C PRO A 123 12.83 -11.57 3.37
N ASP A 124 12.55 -12.56 4.20
CA ASP A 124 12.81 -12.43 5.64
C ASP A 124 14.30 -12.07 5.77
N PRO A 125 14.66 -10.92 6.37
CA PRO A 125 16.06 -10.54 6.54
C PRO A 125 16.83 -11.56 7.39
N GLY A 126 16.14 -12.44 8.13
CA GLY A 126 16.71 -13.59 8.82
C GLY A 126 16.81 -14.88 7.98
N ARG A 127 16.26 -14.90 6.76
CA ARG A 127 16.23 -16.03 5.84
C ARG A 127 16.91 -15.69 4.52
N VAL A 128 18.13 -15.16 4.58
CA VAL A 128 19.03 -15.25 3.42
C VAL A 128 19.36 -16.72 3.26
N ALA A 129 18.98 -17.36 2.15
CA ALA A 129 19.50 -18.68 1.84
C ALA A 129 21.03 -18.59 1.86
N ASP A 130 21.69 -19.40 2.67
CA ASP A 130 23.16 -19.41 2.75
C ASP A 130 23.72 -19.59 1.34
N ARG A 131 24.39 -18.55 0.83
CA ARG A 131 25.07 -18.62 -0.46
C ARG A 131 26.15 -19.69 -0.37
N THR A 132 26.24 -20.52 -1.38
CA THR A 132 27.29 -21.54 -1.40
C THR A 132 28.63 -20.89 -1.72
N PRO A 133 29.75 -21.45 -1.22
CA PRO A 133 31.09 -20.97 -1.58
C PRO A 133 31.44 -21.05 -3.07
N GLY A 134 30.58 -21.68 -3.89
CA GLY A 134 30.70 -21.69 -5.35
C GLY A 134 30.06 -20.48 -6.01
N GLU A 135 28.95 -19.98 -5.46
CA GLU A 135 28.24 -18.79 -5.94
C GLU A 135 29.04 -17.52 -5.66
N ASP A 136 29.65 -17.41 -4.47
CA ASP A 136 30.48 -16.25 -4.11
C ASP A 136 31.68 -16.11 -5.07
N ARG A 137 32.35 -17.22 -5.40
CA ARG A 137 33.49 -17.22 -6.32
C ARG A 137 33.11 -16.79 -7.74
N LEU A 138 31.91 -17.12 -8.20
CA LEU A 138 31.43 -16.69 -9.52
C LEU A 138 31.13 -15.20 -9.56
N LEU A 139 30.56 -14.65 -8.48
CA LEU A 139 30.26 -13.23 -8.35
C LEU A 139 31.53 -12.38 -8.24
N GLU A 140 32.52 -12.84 -7.48
CA GLU A 140 33.83 -12.18 -7.37
C GLU A 140 34.58 -12.17 -8.71
N GLN A 141 34.55 -13.29 -9.45
CA GLN A 141 35.15 -13.38 -10.79
C GLN A 141 34.49 -12.42 -11.79
N GLY A 142 33.19 -12.12 -11.60
CA GLY A 142 32.45 -11.13 -12.37
C GLY A 142 32.70 -9.67 -11.95
N GLY A 143 33.51 -9.43 -10.91
CA GLY A 143 33.82 -8.09 -10.41
C GLY A 143 32.74 -7.49 -9.51
N PHE A 144 31.83 -8.29 -8.95
CA PHE A 144 30.85 -7.83 -7.97
C PHE A 144 31.47 -7.79 -6.57
N GLU A 145 31.42 -6.64 -5.89
CA GLU A 145 31.85 -6.52 -4.50
C GLU A 145 30.78 -7.12 -3.56
N LEU A 146 31.11 -8.24 -2.93
CA LEU A 146 30.28 -8.94 -1.95
C LEU A 146 30.42 -8.30 -0.56
N ALA A 147 30.12 -7.01 -0.43
CA ALA A 147 30.03 -6.37 0.89
C ALA A 147 28.66 -6.65 1.51
N GLU A 148 28.61 -6.86 2.84
CA GLU A 148 27.34 -6.82 3.56
C GLU A 148 26.66 -5.47 3.30
N PRO A 149 25.34 -5.44 3.01
CA PRO A 149 24.64 -4.19 2.77
C PRO A 149 24.81 -3.29 3.99
N SER A 150 25.37 -2.08 3.75
CA SER A 150 25.48 -1.06 4.80
C SER A 150 24.10 -0.79 5.40
N PRO A 151 23.96 -0.63 6.73
CA PRO A 151 22.70 -0.28 7.37
C PRO A 151 22.09 1.06 6.88
N ASP A 152 22.86 1.88 6.15
CA ASP A 152 22.39 3.12 5.52
C ASP A 152 21.74 2.90 4.13
N VAL A 153 21.85 1.70 3.55
CA VAL A 153 21.22 1.36 2.28
C VAL A 153 19.79 0.88 2.56
N ILE A 154 18.80 1.66 2.10
CA ILE A 154 17.41 1.22 2.12
C ILE A 154 17.32 -0.08 1.32
N ASP A 155 17.00 -1.15 2.04
CA ASP A 155 16.77 -2.49 1.52
C ASP A 155 15.89 -2.43 0.25
N PRO A 156 16.31 -3.04 -0.89
CA PRO A 156 15.59 -2.98 -2.16
C PRO A 156 14.12 -3.37 -2.06
N VAL A 157 13.82 -4.27 -1.13
CA VAL A 157 12.48 -4.78 -0.85
C VAL A 157 11.67 -3.71 -0.11
N SER A 158 12.22 -3.08 0.92
CA SER A 158 11.63 -1.93 1.60
C SER A 158 11.31 -0.79 0.62
N ARG A 159 12.17 -0.54 -0.38
CA ARG A 159 11.91 0.43 -1.45
C ARG A 159 10.74 0.01 -2.36
N ALA A 160 10.70 -1.25 -2.80
CA ALA A 160 9.59 -1.77 -3.61
C ALA A 160 8.26 -1.71 -2.85
N THR A 161 8.27 -2.01 -1.56
CA THR A 161 7.12 -1.90 -0.65
C THR A 161 6.62 -0.47 -0.54
N ALA A 162 7.52 0.49 -0.32
CA ALA A 162 7.15 1.90 -0.28
C ALA A 162 6.55 2.39 -1.61
N GLU A 163 7.09 1.94 -2.74
CA GLU A 163 6.56 2.27 -4.07
C GLU A 163 5.19 1.64 -4.32
N PHE A 164 4.98 0.38 -3.93
CA PHE A 164 3.68 -0.27 -4.05
C PHE A 164 2.61 0.41 -3.18
N ALA A 165 2.95 0.71 -1.92
CA ALA A 165 2.09 1.48 -1.02
C ALA A 165 1.74 2.85 -1.62
N ARG A 166 2.71 3.55 -2.21
CA ARG A 166 2.48 4.81 -2.91
C ARG A 166 1.58 4.65 -4.13
N LEU A 167 1.79 3.60 -4.93
CA LEU A 167 0.97 3.31 -6.11
C LEU A 167 -0.48 3.05 -5.73
N VAL A 168 -0.72 2.22 -4.71
CA VAL A 168 -2.05 1.98 -4.13
C VAL A 168 -2.65 3.28 -3.59
N SER A 169 -1.84 4.05 -2.84
CA SER A 169 -2.25 5.34 -2.29
C SER A 169 -2.50 6.42 -3.36
N ASP A 170 -2.03 6.22 -4.58
CA ASP A 170 -2.30 7.06 -5.76
C ASP A 170 -3.18 6.32 -6.77
N SER A 171 -4.09 5.47 -6.30
CA SER A 171 -5.07 4.77 -7.12
C SER A 171 -6.51 5.21 -6.80
N TYR A 172 -7.37 5.23 -7.82
CA TYR A 172 -8.81 5.38 -7.67
C TYR A 172 -9.48 4.07 -7.22
N THR A 173 -10.64 4.18 -6.58
CA THR A 173 -11.59 3.06 -6.45
C THR A 173 -12.22 2.71 -7.80
N THR A 174 -12.94 1.59 -7.89
CA THR A 174 -13.70 1.24 -9.11
C THR A 174 -14.83 2.20 -9.40
N GLU A 175 -15.40 2.80 -8.36
CA GLU A 175 -16.47 3.79 -8.39
C GLU A 175 -15.93 5.11 -8.94
N GLU A 176 -14.85 5.63 -8.35
CA GLU A 176 -14.18 6.86 -8.80
C GLU A 176 -13.68 6.75 -10.24
N ALA A 177 -13.06 5.61 -10.60
CA ALA A 177 -12.64 5.35 -11.97
C ALA A 177 -13.84 5.28 -12.92
N GLY A 178 -14.97 4.72 -12.46
CA GLY A 178 -16.23 4.69 -13.20
C GLY A 178 -16.76 6.09 -13.49
N ASP A 179 -16.81 6.95 -12.48
CA ASP A 179 -17.25 8.34 -12.60
C ASP A 179 -16.39 9.13 -13.59
N ILE A 180 -15.07 8.94 -13.56
CA ILE A 180 -14.14 9.57 -14.50
C ILE A 180 -14.38 9.08 -15.93
N LEU A 181 -14.61 7.79 -16.11
CA LEU A 181 -14.80 7.16 -17.41
C LEU A 181 -16.24 7.25 -17.94
N GLY A 182 -17.20 7.71 -17.12
CA GLY A 182 -18.62 7.73 -17.45
C GLY A 182 -19.25 6.34 -17.55
N VAL A 183 -18.76 5.37 -16.77
CA VAL A 183 -19.26 3.98 -16.75
C VAL A 183 -19.47 3.48 -15.33
N ASN A 184 -20.27 2.44 -15.12
CA ASN A 184 -20.47 1.86 -13.79
C ASN A 184 -19.27 1.03 -13.31
N SER A 185 -19.18 0.76 -12.01
CA SER A 185 -18.07 0.01 -11.40
C SER A 185 -17.97 -1.44 -11.89
N SER A 186 -19.08 -2.06 -12.30
CA SER A 186 -19.09 -3.39 -12.93
C SER A 186 -18.32 -3.38 -14.27
N ARG A 187 -18.55 -2.36 -15.10
CA ARG A 187 -17.82 -2.17 -16.36
C ARG A 187 -16.33 -1.91 -16.11
N VAL A 188 -15.97 -1.19 -15.05
CA VAL A 188 -14.56 -1.02 -14.65
C VAL A 188 -13.93 -2.36 -14.29
N ARG A 189 -14.59 -3.18 -13.45
CA ARG A 189 -14.08 -4.52 -13.08
C ARG A 189 -13.85 -5.44 -14.28
N GLN A 190 -14.76 -5.42 -15.27
CA GLN A 190 -14.57 -6.15 -16.52
C GLN A 190 -13.32 -5.71 -17.29
N ARG A 191 -13.00 -4.41 -17.28
CA ARG A 191 -11.79 -3.87 -17.93
C ARG A 191 -10.51 -4.19 -17.18
N LEU A 192 -10.57 -4.52 -15.89
CA LEU A 192 -9.43 -4.91 -15.06
C LEU A 192 -9.13 -6.41 -15.14
N GLY A 193 -10.16 -7.26 -15.12
CA GLY A 193 -10.02 -8.72 -14.97
C GLY A 193 -10.47 -9.57 -16.16
N GLY A 194 -10.87 -8.97 -17.28
CA GLY A 194 -11.22 -9.74 -18.49
C GLY A 194 -9.99 -10.33 -19.20
N GLU A 195 -10.20 -11.33 -20.06
CA GLU A 195 -9.15 -11.95 -20.89
C GLU A 195 -8.32 -10.91 -21.66
N ARG A 196 -8.99 -9.85 -22.14
CA ARG A 196 -8.36 -8.68 -22.72
C ARG A 196 -8.59 -7.47 -21.81
N ARG A 197 -7.76 -7.33 -20.78
CA ARG A 197 -7.80 -6.18 -19.88
C ARG A 197 -7.38 -4.91 -20.60
N THR A 198 -8.06 -3.81 -20.29
CA THR A 198 -7.83 -2.48 -20.89
C THR A 198 -7.56 -1.41 -19.84
N LEU A 199 -7.46 -1.83 -18.57
CA LEU A 199 -7.06 -1.04 -17.42
C LEU A 199 -6.13 -1.89 -16.55
N LEU A 200 -5.12 -1.26 -15.98
CA LEU A 200 -4.33 -1.83 -14.91
C LEU A 200 -5.09 -1.69 -13.60
N GLY A 201 -5.05 -2.76 -12.82
CA GLY A 201 -5.61 -2.80 -11.49
C GLY A 201 -4.62 -3.43 -10.52
N VAL A 202 -4.68 -2.99 -9.27
CA VAL A 202 -4.07 -3.67 -8.13
C VAL A 202 -5.21 -4.27 -7.33
N LYS A 203 -5.17 -5.58 -7.14
CA LYS A 203 -6.14 -6.28 -6.31
C LYS A 203 -5.64 -6.29 -4.86
N LEU A 204 -6.45 -5.77 -3.94
CA LEU A 204 -6.19 -5.75 -2.49
C LEU A 204 -7.37 -6.43 -1.80
N GLY A 205 -7.16 -7.66 -1.31
CA GLY A 205 -8.26 -8.51 -0.86
C GLY A 205 -9.29 -8.73 -1.99
N ASN A 206 -10.55 -8.37 -1.76
CA ASN A 206 -11.62 -8.44 -2.77
C ASN A 206 -11.86 -7.10 -3.51
N SER A 207 -11.06 -6.08 -3.22
CA SER A 207 -11.21 -4.74 -3.79
C SER A 207 -10.18 -4.47 -4.89
N TRP A 208 -10.58 -3.72 -5.91
CA TRP A 208 -9.69 -3.25 -6.96
C TRP A 208 -9.32 -1.79 -6.76
N ARG A 209 -8.05 -1.48 -7.03
CA ARG A 209 -7.51 -0.13 -7.11
C ARG A 209 -7.01 0.12 -8.52
N VAL A 210 -7.34 1.28 -9.07
CA VAL A 210 -7.00 1.67 -10.44
C VAL A 210 -5.95 2.79 -10.40
N PRO A 211 -4.67 2.52 -10.66
CA PRO A 211 -3.60 3.52 -10.61
C PRO A 211 -3.88 4.78 -11.41
N ARG A 212 -3.68 5.95 -10.79
CA ARG A 212 -4.05 7.26 -11.36
C ARG A 212 -3.23 7.67 -12.57
N PHE A 213 -2.00 7.17 -12.72
CA PHE A 213 -1.14 7.50 -13.86
C PHE A 213 -1.75 7.14 -15.22
N GLN A 214 -2.73 6.21 -15.24
CA GLN A 214 -3.47 5.79 -16.43
C GLN A 214 -4.40 6.89 -16.99
N PHE A 215 -4.65 7.94 -16.22
CA PHE A 215 -5.61 8.98 -16.55
C PHE A 215 -4.92 10.29 -16.91
N LEU A 216 -5.42 10.95 -17.94
CA LEU A 216 -5.07 12.31 -18.31
C LEU A 216 -6.31 13.19 -18.17
N ARG A 217 -6.30 14.08 -17.17
CA ARG A 217 -7.46 14.88 -16.77
C ARG A 217 -8.64 13.98 -16.37
N LYS A 218 -9.76 14.04 -17.11
CA LYS A 218 -10.98 13.25 -16.85
C LYS A 218 -11.18 12.12 -17.86
N LYS A 219 -10.10 11.60 -18.44
CA LYS A 219 -10.14 10.52 -19.44
C LYS A 219 -8.94 9.60 -19.27
N LEU A 220 -9.02 8.41 -19.87
CA LEU A 220 -7.86 7.55 -20.02
C LEU A 220 -6.81 8.22 -20.92
N VAL A 221 -5.54 7.99 -20.63
CA VAL A 221 -4.44 8.34 -21.55
C VAL A 221 -4.73 7.71 -22.91
N PRO A 222 -4.68 8.48 -24.02
CA PRO A 222 -4.98 7.95 -25.35
C PRO A 222 -4.11 6.73 -25.70
N GLY A 223 -4.73 5.66 -26.18
CA GLY A 223 -4.03 4.45 -26.61
C GLY A 223 -3.50 3.55 -25.49
N LEU A 224 -3.63 3.96 -24.22
CA LEU A 224 -3.19 3.15 -23.07
C LEU A 224 -3.91 1.81 -23.00
N ASP A 225 -5.19 1.76 -23.35
CA ASP A 225 -6.00 0.54 -23.40
C ASP A 225 -5.40 -0.52 -24.32
N LYS A 226 -4.78 -0.10 -25.43
CA LYS A 226 -4.09 -1.00 -26.36
C LYS A 226 -2.80 -1.54 -25.75
N VAL A 227 -2.02 -0.68 -25.08
CA VAL A 227 -0.78 -1.09 -24.42
C VAL A 227 -1.06 -2.06 -23.27
N VAL A 228 -2.05 -1.76 -22.44
CA VAL A 228 -2.42 -2.60 -21.28
C VAL A 228 -2.91 -3.98 -21.71
N ALA A 229 -3.54 -4.09 -22.88
CA ALA A 229 -3.98 -5.36 -23.43
C ALA A 229 -2.82 -6.30 -23.80
N GLU A 230 -1.63 -5.77 -24.07
CA GLU A 230 -0.45 -6.55 -24.43
C GLU A 230 0.42 -6.93 -23.23
N LEU A 231 0.22 -6.29 -22.07
CA LEU A 231 1.00 -6.61 -20.87
C LEU A 231 0.66 -8.00 -20.32
N SER A 232 1.68 -8.75 -19.90
CA SER A 232 1.45 -9.99 -19.13
C SER A 232 0.71 -9.69 -17.81
N PRO A 233 -0.36 -10.44 -17.46
CA PRO A 233 -1.09 -10.27 -16.20
C PRO A 233 -0.27 -10.65 -14.97
N GLU A 234 0.85 -11.34 -15.15
CA GLU A 234 1.74 -11.79 -14.08
C GLU A 234 2.73 -10.70 -13.64
N LEU A 235 2.84 -9.61 -14.39
CA LEU A 235 3.75 -8.51 -14.07
C LEU A 235 3.34 -7.81 -12.77
N HIS A 236 4.31 -7.63 -11.88
CA HIS A 236 4.10 -6.91 -10.64
C HIS A 236 3.72 -5.43 -10.91
N PRO A 237 2.70 -4.86 -10.25
CA PRO A 237 2.22 -3.50 -10.55
C PRO A 237 3.29 -2.40 -10.45
N VAL A 238 4.25 -2.52 -9.53
CA VAL A 238 5.38 -1.58 -9.43
C VAL A 238 6.29 -1.67 -10.65
N ALA A 239 6.54 -2.88 -11.17
CA ALA A 239 7.37 -3.05 -12.37
C ALA A 239 6.68 -2.41 -13.58
N VAL A 240 5.38 -2.63 -13.73
CA VAL A 240 4.57 -1.99 -14.78
C VAL A 240 4.60 -0.46 -14.63
N TYR A 241 4.41 0.07 -13.42
CA TYR A 241 4.46 1.51 -13.15
C TYR A 241 5.83 2.11 -13.51
N ARG A 242 6.92 1.47 -13.08
CA ARG A 242 8.29 1.90 -13.40
C ARG A 242 8.51 1.90 -14.90
N TRP A 243 8.10 0.84 -15.60
CA TRP A 243 8.24 0.77 -17.05
C TRP A 243 7.50 1.93 -17.74
N PHE A 244 6.26 2.21 -17.34
CA PHE A 244 5.50 3.34 -17.92
C PHE A 244 6.13 4.70 -17.67
N THR A 245 6.85 4.88 -16.57
CA THR A 245 7.35 6.19 -16.10
C THR A 245 8.85 6.39 -16.33
N THR A 246 9.58 5.35 -16.74
CA THR A 246 11.01 5.42 -17.02
C THR A 246 11.25 5.71 -18.50
N PRO A 247 12.15 6.64 -18.86
CA PRO A 247 12.54 6.86 -20.25
C PRO A 247 13.00 5.57 -20.94
N CYS A 248 12.47 5.31 -22.14
CA CYS A 248 12.81 4.14 -22.95
C CYS A 248 13.65 4.58 -24.15
N PRO A 249 14.87 4.02 -24.36
CA PRO A 249 15.73 4.37 -25.50
C PRO A 249 15.07 4.17 -26.87
N ASP A 250 14.11 3.24 -26.97
CA ASP A 250 13.40 2.94 -28.22
C ASP A 250 12.23 3.91 -28.51
N LEU A 251 11.96 4.83 -27.58
CA LEU A 251 10.91 5.85 -27.72
C LEU A 251 11.56 7.24 -27.75
N VAL A 252 11.91 7.70 -28.95
CA VAL A 252 12.50 9.03 -29.19
C VAL A 252 11.54 9.92 -29.97
N HIS A 253 11.42 11.18 -29.55
CA HIS A 253 10.53 12.14 -30.18
C HIS A 253 11.33 13.20 -30.94
N ASP A 254 10.98 13.45 -32.21
CA ASP A 254 11.68 14.39 -33.09
C ASP A 254 11.77 15.80 -32.48
N ASP A 255 10.66 16.30 -31.92
CA ASP A 255 10.58 17.60 -31.24
C ASP A 255 11.41 17.75 -29.94
N LEU A 256 12.05 16.67 -29.44
CA LEU A 256 12.81 16.67 -28.19
C LEU A 256 14.31 16.42 -28.38
N ASP A 257 14.87 16.81 -29.52
CA ASP A 257 16.29 16.58 -29.86
C ASP A 257 16.69 15.10 -29.65
N GLU A 258 15.83 14.17 -30.07
CA GLU A 258 16.03 12.71 -29.93
C GLU A 258 16.16 12.19 -28.48
N ARG A 259 15.70 12.96 -27.49
CA ARG A 259 15.73 12.49 -26.09
C ARG A 259 14.74 11.34 -25.87
N PRO A 260 15.17 10.25 -25.20
CA PRO A 260 14.27 9.18 -24.78
C PRO A 260 13.14 9.70 -23.91
N VAL A 261 11.92 9.27 -24.21
CA VAL A 261 10.72 9.55 -23.40
C VAL A 261 10.19 8.28 -22.76
N SER A 262 9.41 8.44 -21.69
CA SER A 262 8.73 7.29 -21.08
C SER A 262 7.56 6.83 -21.96
N PRO A 263 7.16 5.54 -21.90
CA PRO A 263 5.94 5.04 -22.54
C PRO A 263 4.70 5.89 -22.25
N LEU A 264 4.57 6.37 -21.00
CA LEU A 264 3.44 7.19 -20.60
C LEU A 264 3.49 8.59 -21.25
N ASP A 265 4.66 9.21 -21.31
CA ASP A 265 4.81 10.54 -21.91
C ASP A 265 4.65 10.49 -23.42
N TRP A 266 5.17 9.43 -24.07
CA TRP A 266 4.93 9.15 -25.48
C TRP A 266 3.43 9.19 -25.82
N LEU A 267 2.60 8.46 -25.05
CA LEU A 267 1.16 8.44 -25.24
C LEU A 267 0.48 9.78 -24.92
N LYS A 268 0.94 10.48 -23.87
CA LYS A 268 0.40 11.81 -23.50
C LYS A 268 0.68 12.87 -24.55
N MET A 269 1.79 12.76 -25.28
CA MET A 269 2.12 13.63 -26.43
C MET A 269 1.23 13.36 -27.64
N GLY A 270 0.45 12.27 -27.62
CA GLY A 270 -0.47 11.90 -28.70
C GLY A 270 0.19 11.05 -29.79
N ASN A 271 1.38 10.51 -29.53
CA ASN A 271 2.06 9.63 -30.48
C ASN A 271 1.34 8.28 -30.63
N PRO A 272 1.57 7.55 -31.74
CA PRO A 272 0.92 6.27 -31.99
C PRO A 272 1.21 5.25 -30.87
N PRO A 273 0.21 4.50 -30.38
CA PRO A 273 0.41 3.54 -29.30
C PRO A 273 1.08 2.23 -29.75
N GLY A 274 1.22 1.99 -31.07
CA GLY A 274 1.77 0.75 -31.63
C GLY A 274 3.16 0.38 -31.09
N PRO A 275 4.17 1.27 -31.20
CA PRO A 275 5.51 0.99 -30.67
C PRO A 275 5.51 0.66 -29.17
N VAL A 276 4.70 1.37 -28.38
CA VAL A 276 4.60 1.13 -26.94
C VAL A 276 3.92 -0.20 -26.64
N ALA A 277 2.91 -0.59 -27.41
CA ALA A 277 2.22 -1.87 -27.26
C ALA A 277 3.13 -3.05 -27.64
N GLU A 278 3.96 -2.89 -28.68
CA GLU A 278 4.98 -3.88 -29.06
C GLU A 278 6.03 -4.06 -27.95
N LEU A 279 6.50 -2.96 -27.35
CA LEU A 279 7.40 -3.03 -26.20
C LEU A 279 6.72 -3.71 -25.00
N ALA A 280 5.44 -3.42 -24.75
CA ALA A 280 4.68 -4.04 -23.66
C ALA A 280 4.51 -5.54 -23.81
N ALA A 281 4.37 -6.04 -25.04
CA ALA A 281 4.24 -7.48 -25.34
C ALA A 281 5.51 -8.29 -25.03
N ASN A 282 6.67 -7.62 -24.89
CA ASN A 282 7.98 -8.25 -24.67
C ASN A 282 8.49 -8.11 -23.22
N LEU A 283 7.63 -7.69 -22.29
CA LEU A 283 7.95 -7.51 -20.86
C LEU A 283 7.81 -8.78 -20.03
#